data_AF-A0A933X1G3-F1
#
_entry.id   AF-A0A933X1G3-F1
#
_cell.length_a   1.000
_cell.length_b   1.000
_cell.length_c   1.000
_cell.angle_alpha   90.00
_cell.angle_beta   90.00
_cell.angle_gamma   90.00
#
_symmetry.space_group_name_H-M   'P 1'
#
loop_
_entity.id
_entity.type
_entity.pdbx_description
1 polymer ?
#
loop_
_entity_poly.entity_id
_entity_poly.type
_entity_poly.pdbx_seq_one_letter_code
_entity_poly.pdbx_strand_id
1 'polypeptide(L)'
;MRFRPSPSLPLALLLGTSFLPRLAAQCPNFGPMSADLRVSQMSSYDQIWCDVARGPSGQYAFAWSAGQDVFARFTDAGLAPTTSDLWINPLLNLDVQDEPAIGWSTGGRVLVAWSERHGYDGEQMGIFARLLNANGTFATNEFQINVAGAASQWRPLIAPRLGGGFLVAWSGDWDGDAFFRIFSDAGAPLSGDVRIAFWDNDAQVDPVVAQASDGTILAAFVDFSGTGGVGNGLNLWGRRFDAAGNALDATEFALLPYADGDQREPRMVVDGLDRFVLVYQDAAGDGSGQAVMCRRYTSAAAPLGLPFRVNTTTASDQVEPRVAATADGSFAVTWTDWSQGTPRIVLRRFDANAAALSGEIVVNENVAFATRSHLALAPDGSALCVAYDAQGDLTDVFARRYRAANAPVEYGRGKTNSQGCLPSVGYSGTPTPTGTAPFWITASQVLNNKSGFLIYGFASGFTPFQGGSLLVAQPFRRVGAQNSGGNPPPNDCSGAFAYDFNARVRSGLDPALVVGATVSAQWYSRDLQDPAGFGTSLSNALRFTLCP
;
A
#
# COMPACT_ATOMS: atom_id res chain seq x y z
N MET A 1 13.65 -71.82 35.00
CA MET A 1 14.78 -71.37 34.17
C MET A 1 14.24 -71.09 32.77
N ARG A 2 14.01 -69.80 32.47
CA ARG A 2 13.46 -69.34 31.19
C ARG A 2 14.62 -68.84 30.33
N PHE A 3 14.77 -69.40 29.14
CA PHE A 3 15.73 -68.95 28.13
C PHE A 3 15.23 -67.66 27.46
N ARG A 4 16.09 -66.63 27.44
CA ARG A 4 15.92 -65.42 26.62
C ARG A 4 16.34 -65.72 25.18
N PRO A 5 15.70 -65.02 24.22
CA PRO A 5 16.48 -64.27 23.23
C PRO A 5 16.03 -62.79 23.17
N SER A 6 17.00 -61.93 22.93
CA SER A 6 16.89 -60.50 22.60
C SER A 6 17.28 -60.27 21.12
N PRO A 7 17.10 -59.09 20.52
CA PRO A 7 16.07 -58.06 20.73
C PRO A 7 15.31 -57.70 19.42
N SER A 8 14.14 -57.08 19.62
CA SER A 8 13.37 -56.18 18.75
C SER A 8 13.88 -55.83 17.35
N LEU A 9 13.12 -56.25 16.34
CA LEU A 9 12.92 -55.55 15.05
C LEU A 9 11.61 -54.73 15.15
N PRO A 10 11.57 -53.45 14.75
CA PRO A 10 10.33 -52.68 14.76
C PRO A 10 9.46 -53.03 13.53
N LEU A 11 8.17 -53.22 13.79
CA LEU A 11 7.11 -53.35 12.79
C LEU A 11 6.88 -52.01 12.07
N ALA A 12 6.58 -52.12 10.79
CA ALA A 12 6.52 -51.05 9.82
C ALA A 12 5.28 -50.14 9.91
N LEU A 13 5.42 -49.00 9.22
CA LEU A 13 4.41 -48.37 8.36
C LEU A 13 3.32 -47.49 9.00
N LEU A 14 3.61 -46.20 9.07
CA LEU A 14 2.70 -45.16 8.57
C LEU A 14 3.55 -44.03 8.00
N LEU A 15 3.89 -44.17 6.71
CA LEU A 15 4.26 -43.04 5.86
C LEU A 15 3.00 -42.17 5.74
N GLY A 16 2.87 -41.19 6.63
CA GLY A 16 1.99 -40.06 6.41
C GLY A 16 2.56 -39.24 5.27
N THR A 17 2.22 -39.59 4.04
CA THR A 17 2.38 -38.69 2.91
C THR A 17 1.46 -37.50 3.20
N SER A 18 2.04 -36.40 3.67
CA SER A 18 1.44 -35.08 3.51
C SER A 18 1.34 -34.82 2.01
N PHE A 19 0.22 -35.25 1.43
CA PHE A 19 -0.28 -34.72 0.19
C PHE A 19 -0.63 -33.26 0.45
N LEU A 20 0.39 -32.39 0.45
CA LEU A 20 0.21 -31.06 -0.07
C LEU A 20 -0.25 -31.29 -1.51
N PRO A 21 -1.48 -30.90 -1.90
CA PRO A 21 -1.83 -30.94 -3.30
C PRO A 21 -0.75 -30.14 -4.03
N ARG A 22 -0.09 -30.80 -5.01
CA ARG A 22 0.71 -30.12 -6.03
C ARG A 22 -0.22 -29.10 -6.69
N LEU A 23 -0.21 -27.88 -6.19
CA LEU A 23 -0.61 -26.70 -6.94
C LEU A 23 0.36 -26.62 -8.11
N ALA A 24 -0.04 -27.24 -9.21
CA ALA A 24 0.62 -27.12 -10.49
C ALA A 24 0.77 -25.63 -10.83
N ALA A 25 1.99 -25.28 -11.22
CA ALA A 25 2.43 -23.99 -11.74
C ALA A 25 1.32 -23.16 -12.41
N GLN A 26 0.83 -22.15 -11.69
CA GLN A 26 0.26 -20.94 -12.27
C GLN A 26 1.22 -19.79 -11.91
N CYS A 27 1.50 -18.88 -12.85
CA CYS A 27 2.12 -17.57 -12.55
C CYS A 27 1.50 -17.03 -11.27
N PRO A 28 2.25 -16.43 -10.33
CA PRO A 28 1.76 -16.28 -8.98
C PRO A 28 0.47 -15.46 -9.06
N ASN A 29 -0.66 -16.12 -8.80
CA ASN A 29 -1.81 -15.41 -8.31
C ASN A 29 -1.34 -14.74 -7.04
N PHE A 30 -1.82 -13.52 -6.79
CA PHE A 30 -1.67 -12.90 -5.49
C PHE A 30 -1.97 -13.95 -4.41
N GLY A 31 -1.08 -14.12 -3.44
CA GLY A 31 -1.19 -15.24 -2.52
C GLY A 31 -0.19 -15.20 -1.39
N PRO A 32 -0.46 -15.97 -0.32
CA PRO A 32 0.34 -15.94 0.90
C PRO A 32 1.77 -16.43 0.64
N MET A 33 2.74 -15.70 1.18
CA MET A 33 4.17 -16.09 1.27
C MET A 33 4.50 -16.75 2.60
N SER A 34 3.63 -16.56 3.60
CA SER A 34 3.81 -17.08 4.94
C SER A 34 2.49 -17.64 5.48
N ALA A 35 2.61 -18.49 6.49
CA ALA A 35 1.52 -18.72 7.42
C ALA A 35 1.26 -17.45 8.27
N ASP A 36 0.20 -17.50 9.07
CA ASP A 36 -0.05 -16.53 10.14
C ASP A 36 1.12 -16.61 11.13
N LEU A 37 1.85 -15.52 11.31
CA LEU A 37 3.02 -15.46 12.19
C LEU A 37 2.76 -14.54 13.38
N ARG A 38 2.88 -15.08 14.58
CA ARG A 38 2.78 -14.30 15.82
C ARG A 38 3.95 -13.31 15.90
N VAL A 39 3.65 -12.03 15.92
CA VAL A 39 4.62 -10.93 16.01
C VAL A 39 5.05 -10.72 17.45
N SER A 40 4.12 -10.63 18.40
CA SER A 40 4.40 -10.51 19.83
C SER A 40 5.13 -11.75 20.38
N GLN A 41 6.09 -11.59 21.28
CA GLN A 41 6.63 -12.73 22.08
C GLN A 41 6.09 -12.75 23.49
N MET A 42 5.86 -11.58 24.09
CA MET A 42 5.28 -11.46 25.42
C MET A 42 3.97 -12.27 25.50
N SER A 43 3.83 -13.06 26.57
CA SER A 43 2.65 -13.92 26.81
C SER A 43 1.84 -13.46 28.03
N SER A 44 2.08 -12.24 28.48
CA SER A 44 1.35 -11.56 29.54
C SER A 44 0.61 -10.39 28.92
N TYR A 45 -0.64 -10.18 29.37
CA TYR A 45 -1.56 -9.17 28.84
C TYR A 45 -1.99 -9.40 27.39
N ASP A 46 -3.17 -8.88 27.05
CA ASP A 46 -3.60 -8.77 25.67
C ASP A 46 -2.65 -7.84 24.90
N GLN A 47 -2.29 -8.26 23.69
CA GLN A 47 -1.49 -7.51 22.73
C GLN A 47 -2.44 -7.03 21.63
N ILE A 48 -2.74 -5.73 21.60
CA ILE A 48 -3.82 -5.16 20.77
C ILE A 48 -3.42 -3.84 20.11
N TRP A 49 -4.25 -3.35 19.20
CA TRP A 49 -4.03 -2.12 18.45
C TRP A 49 -2.72 -2.16 17.67
N CYS A 50 -2.53 -3.23 16.91
CA CYS A 50 -1.34 -3.35 16.09
C CYS A 50 -1.29 -2.34 14.94
N ASP A 51 -0.07 -1.96 14.57
CA ASP A 51 0.25 -1.24 13.35
C ASP A 51 1.55 -1.78 12.74
N VAL A 52 1.75 -1.58 11.44
CA VAL A 52 2.93 -2.06 10.70
C VAL A 52 3.43 -1.02 9.70
N ALA A 53 4.74 -0.75 9.77
CA ALA A 53 5.46 0.05 8.79
C ALA A 53 6.53 -0.78 8.08
N ARG A 54 6.86 -0.41 6.84
CA ARG A 54 7.89 -1.07 6.05
C ARG A 54 9.06 -0.12 5.75
N GLY A 55 10.27 -0.57 6.04
CA GLY A 55 11.50 0.15 5.72
C GLY A 55 11.89 0.06 4.24
N PRO A 56 12.76 0.96 3.76
CA PRO A 56 13.19 1.00 2.36
C PRO A 56 13.88 -0.29 1.90
N SER A 57 14.60 -0.97 2.79
CA SER A 57 15.29 -2.24 2.51
C SER A 57 14.40 -3.48 2.61
N GLY A 58 13.09 -3.31 2.85
CA GLY A 58 12.15 -4.42 2.93
C GLY A 58 11.86 -4.96 4.33
N GLN A 59 12.51 -4.43 5.35
CA GLN A 59 12.23 -4.73 6.76
C GLN A 59 10.83 -4.27 7.15
N TYR A 60 10.29 -4.85 8.22
CA TYR A 60 9.04 -4.40 8.83
C TYR A 60 9.30 -4.00 10.28
N ALA A 61 8.55 -3.02 10.75
CA ALA A 61 8.45 -2.67 12.16
C ALA A 61 6.97 -2.71 12.54
N PHE A 62 6.69 -3.33 13.68
CA PHE A 62 5.35 -3.48 14.23
C PHE A 62 5.29 -2.72 15.54
N ALA A 63 4.16 -2.08 15.83
CA ALA A 63 3.86 -1.50 17.14
C ALA A 63 2.52 -2.02 17.65
N TRP A 64 2.34 -2.13 18.96
CA TRP A 64 1.09 -2.55 19.60
C TRP A 64 1.07 -2.16 21.08
N SER A 65 -0.11 -2.23 21.70
CA SER A 65 -0.30 -2.00 23.13
C SER A 65 -0.30 -3.32 23.89
N ALA A 66 0.32 -3.37 25.06
CA ALA A 66 0.20 -4.47 26.01
C ALA A 66 0.37 -3.98 27.43
N GLY A 67 -0.54 -4.38 28.33
CA GLY A 67 -0.41 -4.07 29.76
C GLY A 67 -0.31 -2.57 30.08
N GLN A 68 -1.04 -1.72 29.34
CA GLN A 68 -1.01 -0.25 29.43
C GLN A 68 0.26 0.41 28.86
N ASP A 69 1.11 -0.35 28.17
CA ASP A 69 2.35 0.13 27.57
C ASP A 69 2.39 -0.10 26.06
N VAL A 70 3.31 0.61 25.41
CA VAL A 70 3.55 0.53 23.97
C VAL A 70 4.80 -0.30 23.69
N PHE A 71 4.65 -1.27 22.81
CA PHE A 71 5.73 -2.14 22.38
C PHE A 71 5.96 -2.04 20.88
N ALA A 72 7.19 -2.37 20.46
CA ALA A 72 7.50 -2.55 19.06
C ALA A 72 8.45 -3.73 18.80
N ARG A 73 8.47 -4.19 17.56
CA ARG A 73 9.41 -5.21 17.09
C ARG A 73 9.76 -5.03 15.64
N PHE A 74 11.03 -5.31 15.31
CA PHE A 74 11.56 -5.21 13.97
C PHE A 74 11.81 -6.60 13.39
N THR A 75 11.51 -6.77 12.12
CA THR A 75 11.79 -7.99 11.38
C THR A 75 12.57 -7.70 10.10
N ASP A 76 13.23 -8.72 9.57
CA ASP A 76 13.69 -8.69 8.20
C ASP A 76 12.50 -8.73 7.21
N ALA A 77 12.81 -8.72 5.91
CA ALA A 77 11.79 -8.83 4.87
C ALA A 77 11.04 -10.17 4.89
N GLY A 78 11.58 -11.18 5.57
CA GLY A 78 11.03 -12.52 5.78
C GLY A 78 9.99 -12.63 6.89
N LEU A 79 9.81 -11.58 7.72
CA LEU A 79 9.20 -11.62 9.06
C LEU A 79 10.05 -12.34 10.13
N ALA A 80 11.33 -12.62 9.88
CA ALA A 80 12.19 -13.13 10.94
C ALA A 80 12.52 -11.98 11.92
N PRO A 81 12.31 -12.16 13.23
CA PRO A 81 12.56 -11.10 14.21
C PRO A 81 14.05 -10.75 14.25
N THR A 82 14.33 -9.44 14.20
CA THR A 82 15.68 -8.86 14.34
C THR A 82 15.89 -8.21 15.69
N THR A 83 14.80 -8.00 16.45
CA THR A 83 14.79 -7.53 17.83
C THR A 83 13.91 -8.43 18.69
N SER A 84 14.06 -8.32 20.01
CA SER A 84 13.01 -8.74 20.96
C SER A 84 11.83 -7.76 20.90
N ASP A 85 10.83 -7.97 21.77
CA ASP A 85 9.86 -6.91 22.10
C ASP A 85 10.62 -5.75 22.75
N LEU A 86 10.44 -4.56 22.20
CA LEU A 86 11.01 -3.32 22.68
C LEU A 86 9.93 -2.56 23.43
N TRP A 87 10.15 -2.27 24.72
CA TRP A 87 9.29 -1.37 25.47
C TRP A 87 9.59 0.08 25.05
N ILE A 88 8.63 0.72 24.40
CA ILE A 88 8.83 2.01 23.74
C ILE A 88 8.80 3.18 24.73
N ASN A 89 7.93 3.10 25.72
CA ASN A 89 7.57 4.16 26.65
C ASN A 89 7.94 3.90 28.15
N PRO A 90 9.13 3.36 28.50
CA PRO A 90 9.46 3.03 29.89
C PRO A 90 9.83 4.23 30.78
N LEU A 91 9.98 5.45 30.25
CA LEU A 91 10.59 6.58 30.96
C LEU A 91 9.54 7.50 31.59
N LEU A 92 8.51 7.85 30.83
CA LEU A 92 7.40 8.66 31.29
C LEU A 92 6.39 7.67 31.91
N ASN A 93 6.47 7.49 33.23
CA ASN A 93 5.58 6.64 34.03
C ASN A 93 4.15 7.24 34.08
N LEU A 94 3.52 7.26 32.92
CA LEU A 94 2.17 7.69 32.64
C LEU A 94 1.27 6.45 32.69
N ASP A 95 0.07 6.58 33.26
CA ASP A 95 -0.78 5.45 33.67
C ASP A 95 -1.14 4.53 32.49
N VAL A 96 -2.05 4.97 31.61
CA VAL A 96 -2.46 4.18 30.45
C VAL A 96 -1.86 4.76 29.19
N GLN A 97 -1.06 3.98 28.47
CA GLN A 97 -0.48 4.36 27.19
C GLN A 97 -0.84 3.33 26.13
N ASP A 98 -1.57 3.77 25.09
CA ASP A 98 -2.17 2.86 24.14
C ASP A 98 -2.37 3.47 22.73
N GLU A 99 -3.01 2.70 21.84
CA GLU A 99 -3.33 3.09 20.46
C GLU A 99 -2.10 3.56 19.65
N PRO A 100 -1.03 2.76 19.55
CA PRO A 100 0.15 3.19 18.86
C PRO A 100 -0.05 3.24 17.35
N ALA A 101 0.61 4.21 16.73
CA ALA A 101 0.85 4.24 15.30
C ALA A 101 2.36 4.22 15.03
N ILE A 102 2.75 3.59 13.93
CA ILE A 102 4.15 3.47 13.52
C ILE A 102 4.35 3.95 12.09
N GLY A 103 5.30 4.86 11.90
CA GLY A 103 5.72 5.34 10.59
C GLY A 103 7.19 5.01 10.33
N TRP A 104 7.50 4.59 9.10
CA TRP A 104 8.89 4.47 8.63
C TRP A 104 9.14 5.51 7.54
N SER A 105 9.99 6.47 7.84
CA SER A 105 10.36 7.53 6.91
C SER A 105 11.22 7.03 5.75
N THR A 106 11.21 7.78 4.66
CA THR A 106 12.11 7.55 3.52
C THR A 106 13.59 7.80 3.87
N GLY A 107 13.88 8.55 4.93
CA GLY A 107 15.23 8.73 5.48
C GLY A 107 15.72 7.55 6.34
N GLY A 108 14.85 6.57 6.62
CA GLY A 108 15.20 5.35 7.34
C GLY A 108 14.99 5.41 8.86
N ARG A 109 14.44 6.51 9.37
CA ARG A 109 13.99 6.66 10.77
C ARG A 109 12.59 6.07 10.97
N VAL A 110 12.33 5.58 12.17
CA VAL A 110 11.02 5.05 12.58
C VAL A 110 10.47 5.91 13.71
N LEU A 111 9.23 6.34 13.59
CA LEU A 111 8.51 7.05 14.64
C LEU A 111 7.40 6.14 15.15
N VAL A 112 7.37 5.91 16.46
CA VAL A 112 6.21 5.31 17.14
C VAL A 112 5.56 6.43 17.95
N ALA A 113 4.27 6.67 17.72
CA ALA A 113 3.46 7.61 18.49
C ALA A 113 2.31 6.89 19.17
N TRP A 114 1.83 7.38 20.30
CA TRP A 114 0.76 6.76 21.08
C TRP A 114 -0.09 7.79 21.82
N SER A 115 -1.30 7.37 22.17
CA SER A 115 -2.19 8.08 23.08
C SER A 115 -1.72 7.84 24.51
N GLU A 116 -1.66 8.88 25.32
CA GLU A 116 -1.55 8.73 26.77
C GLU A 116 -2.86 9.12 27.43
N ARG A 117 -3.46 8.18 28.13
CA ARG A 117 -4.72 8.32 28.84
C ARG A 117 -4.38 8.57 30.32
N HIS A 118 -4.36 9.84 30.72
CA HIS A 118 -4.35 10.38 32.11
C HIS A 118 -3.18 11.26 32.59
N GLY A 119 -2.57 12.06 31.70
CA GLY A 119 -1.86 13.32 31.98
C GLY A 119 -0.64 13.27 32.90
N TYR A 120 0.47 13.83 32.43
CA TYR A 120 1.62 14.20 33.26
C TYR A 120 1.27 15.28 34.33
N ASP A 121 0.07 15.87 34.27
CA ASP A 121 -0.41 17.00 35.09
C ASP A 121 -1.79 16.78 35.76
N GLY A 122 -2.42 15.62 35.57
CA GLY A 122 -3.63 15.21 36.29
C GLY A 122 -4.97 15.44 35.60
N GLU A 123 -5.07 16.05 34.41
CA GLU A 123 -6.37 16.19 33.70
C GLU A 123 -6.35 16.14 32.16
N GLN A 124 -5.23 15.88 31.45
CA GLN A 124 -5.23 15.93 29.96
C GLN A 124 -4.50 14.75 29.29
N MET A 125 -5.15 14.08 28.31
CA MET A 125 -4.48 13.10 27.44
C MET A 125 -3.52 13.78 26.46
N GLY A 126 -2.37 13.18 26.19
CA GLY A 126 -1.39 13.71 25.23
C GLY A 126 -1.06 12.72 24.13
N ILE A 127 -0.54 13.25 23.01
CA ILE A 127 0.13 12.42 22.00
C ILE A 127 1.61 12.42 22.32
N PHE A 128 2.18 11.25 22.56
CA PHE A 128 3.60 11.07 22.81
C PHE A 128 4.23 10.26 21.69
N ALA A 129 5.55 10.36 21.57
CA ALA A 129 6.28 9.60 20.60
C ALA A 129 7.73 9.32 21.01
N ARG A 130 8.31 8.36 20.29
CA ARG A 130 9.73 8.05 20.36
C ARG A 130 10.26 7.73 18.97
N LEU A 131 11.45 8.25 18.69
CA LEU A 131 12.14 7.99 17.43
C LEU A 131 13.11 6.81 17.61
N LEU A 132 13.13 5.92 16.63
CA LEU A 132 14.02 4.76 16.54
C LEU A 132 14.83 4.80 15.25
N ASN A 133 16.01 4.18 15.31
CA ASN A 133 16.81 3.84 14.15
C ASN A 133 16.19 2.61 13.43
N ALA A 134 16.56 2.40 12.17
CA ALA A 134 16.13 1.25 11.36
C ALA A 134 16.39 -0.14 11.99
N ASN A 135 17.30 -0.24 12.96
CA ASN A 135 17.64 -1.47 13.68
C ASN A 135 16.92 -1.61 15.04
N GLY A 136 15.94 -0.73 15.33
CA GLY A 136 15.18 -0.74 16.58
C GLY A 136 15.87 -0.08 17.78
N THR A 137 17.08 0.47 17.62
CA THR A 137 17.69 1.24 18.72
C THR A 137 17.03 2.61 18.87
N PHE A 138 16.79 3.05 20.11
CA PHE A 138 16.18 4.35 20.38
C PHE A 138 17.10 5.50 19.95
N ALA A 139 16.59 6.37 19.07
CA ALA A 139 17.28 7.57 18.61
C ALA A 139 17.00 8.78 19.52
N THR A 140 15.90 8.76 20.28
CA THR A 140 15.51 9.80 21.23
C THR A 140 15.01 9.19 22.54
N ASN A 141 14.89 10.03 23.57
CA ASN A 141 13.95 9.78 24.66
C ASN A 141 12.51 9.95 24.17
N GLU A 142 11.55 9.62 25.02
CA GLU A 142 10.13 9.93 24.81
C GLU A 142 9.92 11.44 24.80
N PHE A 143 9.05 11.92 23.92
CA PHE A 143 8.71 13.34 23.82
C PHE A 143 7.24 13.51 23.46
N GLN A 144 6.66 14.62 23.90
CA GLN A 144 5.28 14.97 23.57
C GLN A 144 5.20 15.59 22.17
N ILE A 145 4.23 15.15 21.36
CA ILE A 145 3.95 15.64 20.02
C ILE A 145 3.14 16.92 20.05
N ASN A 146 2.10 17.00 20.88
CA ASN A 146 1.27 18.18 21.00
C ASN A 146 1.88 19.21 21.95
N VAL A 147 1.59 20.50 21.74
CA VAL A 147 2.08 21.56 22.64
C VAL A 147 1.06 21.79 23.76
N ALA A 148 1.53 21.81 25.00
CA ALA A 148 0.72 22.04 26.20
C ALA A 148 -0.15 23.30 26.05
N GLY A 149 -1.46 23.12 25.92
CA GLY A 149 -2.41 24.20 25.68
C GLY A 149 -3.73 23.79 25.03
N ALA A 150 -3.83 22.58 24.47
CA ALA A 150 -5.08 22.04 23.94
C ALA A 150 -5.33 20.64 24.51
N ALA A 151 -6.50 20.51 25.15
CA ALA A 151 -7.30 19.35 25.57
C ALA A 151 -6.85 17.93 25.17
N SER A 152 -7.34 16.91 25.90
CA SER A 152 -7.04 15.48 25.69
C SER A 152 -7.00 15.05 24.21
N GLN A 153 -6.04 14.21 23.85
CA GLN A 153 -5.79 13.86 22.45
C GLN A 153 -5.60 12.36 22.29
N TRP A 154 -6.17 11.78 21.22
CA TRP A 154 -6.14 10.32 21.00
C TRP A 154 -6.05 9.92 19.52
N ARG A 155 -5.73 8.62 19.31
CA ARG A 155 -5.61 7.90 18.03
C ARG A 155 -4.68 8.61 17.03
N PRO A 156 -3.36 8.69 17.32
CA PRO A 156 -2.42 9.24 16.36
C PRO A 156 -2.42 8.41 15.08
N LEU A 157 -2.31 9.07 13.92
CA LEU A 157 -2.04 8.44 12.63
C LEU A 157 -0.79 9.05 12.02
N ILE A 158 0.12 8.22 11.51
CA ILE A 158 1.40 8.66 10.96
C ILE A 158 1.42 8.43 9.44
N ALA A 159 1.75 9.49 8.69
CA ALA A 159 2.06 9.39 7.27
C ALA A 159 3.53 9.78 7.02
N PRO A 160 4.24 9.10 6.10
CA PRO A 160 5.59 9.48 5.73
C PRO A 160 5.58 10.82 4.99
N ARG A 161 6.58 11.67 5.26
CA ARG A 161 6.78 12.92 4.52
C ARG A 161 7.72 12.69 3.34
N LEU A 162 7.47 13.41 2.24
CA LEU A 162 8.41 13.48 1.13
C LEU A 162 9.69 14.19 1.57
N GLY A 163 10.84 13.63 1.20
CA GLY A 163 12.15 14.13 1.63
C GLY A 163 12.54 13.76 3.06
N GLY A 164 11.85 12.81 3.69
CA GLY A 164 12.13 12.31 5.04
C GLY A 164 11.31 12.98 6.14
N GLY A 165 11.12 12.30 7.26
CA GLY A 165 10.24 12.75 8.35
C GLY A 165 8.79 12.27 8.25
N PHE A 166 7.92 12.92 9.03
CA PHE A 166 6.58 12.41 9.37
C PHE A 166 5.55 13.54 9.40
N LEU A 167 4.31 13.19 9.05
CA LEU A 167 3.10 13.91 9.42
C LEU A 167 2.40 13.08 10.48
N VAL A 168 2.03 13.68 11.60
CA VAL A 168 1.28 13.00 12.67
C VAL A 168 -0.03 13.73 12.87
N ALA A 169 -1.16 13.05 12.68
CA ALA A 169 -2.50 13.59 12.89
C ALA A 169 -3.15 12.96 14.12
N TRP A 170 -4.02 13.69 14.82
CA TRP A 170 -4.71 13.21 16.03
C TRP A 170 -6.02 13.97 16.26
N SER A 171 -6.91 13.37 17.05
CA SER A 171 -8.15 14.02 17.52
C SER A 171 -7.90 14.74 18.85
N GLY A 172 -8.54 15.89 19.09
CA GLY A 172 -8.55 16.62 20.36
C GLY A 172 -9.92 16.58 21.06
N ASP A 173 -9.97 16.94 22.35
CA ASP A 173 -11.14 16.77 23.26
C ASP A 173 -12.11 17.96 23.35
N TRP A 174 -13.17 17.77 24.17
CA TRP A 174 -14.30 18.65 24.55
C TRP A 174 -15.34 18.86 23.47
N ASP A 175 -14.90 19.16 22.26
CA ASP A 175 -15.74 19.46 21.11
C ASP A 175 -15.25 18.71 19.85
N GLY A 176 -14.13 17.98 19.91
CA GLY A 176 -13.63 17.18 18.80
C GLY A 176 -12.95 18.07 17.77
N ASP A 177 -11.66 18.35 17.96
CA ASP A 177 -10.86 19.04 16.94
C ASP A 177 -9.92 18.08 16.22
N ALA A 178 -9.70 18.32 14.93
CA ALA A 178 -8.76 17.56 14.12
C ALA A 178 -7.45 18.34 13.95
N PHE A 179 -6.31 17.73 14.31
CA PHE A 179 -4.99 18.36 14.18
C PHE A 179 -3.99 17.49 13.41
N PHE A 180 -2.93 18.12 12.93
CA PHE A 180 -1.69 17.43 12.60
C PHE A 180 -0.45 18.28 12.90
N ARG A 181 0.72 17.63 12.93
CA ARG A 181 2.02 18.29 13.05
C ARG A 181 3.07 17.64 12.15
N ILE A 182 4.01 18.47 11.70
CA ILE A 182 5.05 18.09 10.75
C ILE A 182 6.36 17.91 11.51
N PHE A 183 7.04 16.78 11.31
CA PHE A 183 8.30 16.45 11.96
C PHE A 183 9.38 16.08 10.95
N SER A 184 10.60 16.57 11.14
CA SER A 184 11.78 16.13 10.39
C SER A 184 12.11 14.65 10.63
N ASP A 185 13.01 14.10 9.81
CA ASP A 185 13.50 12.73 9.98
C ASP A 185 14.20 12.52 11.34
N ALA A 186 14.80 13.58 11.88
CA ALA A 186 15.45 13.59 13.19
C ALA A 186 14.45 13.77 14.36
N GLY A 187 13.14 13.85 14.09
CA GLY A 187 12.11 14.05 15.12
C GLY A 187 11.95 15.50 15.59
N ALA A 188 12.69 16.46 15.01
CA ALA A 188 12.47 17.88 15.31
C ALA A 188 11.15 18.38 14.68
N PRO A 189 10.29 19.11 15.41
CA PRO A 189 9.07 19.68 14.85
C PRO A 189 9.40 20.76 13.82
N LEU A 190 8.75 20.70 12.66
CA LEU A 190 8.84 21.67 11.57
C LEU A 190 7.65 22.63 11.53
N SER A 191 6.60 22.33 12.30
CA SER A 191 5.43 23.18 12.50
C SER A 191 5.04 23.23 13.99
N GLY A 192 4.14 24.14 14.33
CA GLY A 192 3.27 23.98 15.51
C GLY A 192 2.15 22.96 15.25
N ASP A 193 1.18 22.91 16.15
CA ASP A 193 -0.04 22.13 15.96
C ASP A 193 -0.90 22.82 14.88
N VAL A 194 -1.16 22.12 13.79
CA VAL A 194 -1.93 22.62 12.65
C VAL A 194 -3.37 22.14 12.80
N ARG A 195 -4.29 23.06 13.07
CA ARG A 195 -5.73 22.75 13.10
C ARG A 195 -6.24 22.50 11.69
N ILE A 196 -6.90 21.36 11.50
CA ILE A 196 -7.47 20.94 10.22
C ILE A 196 -8.79 21.65 9.97
N ALA A 197 -9.73 21.49 10.90
CA ALA A 197 -11.05 22.09 10.83
C ALA A 197 -10.96 23.62 10.83
N PHE A 198 -11.77 24.27 10.00
CA PHE A 198 -11.89 25.73 10.03
C PHE A 198 -13.03 26.19 10.94
N TRP A 199 -14.13 25.45 10.93
CA TRP A 199 -15.27 25.72 11.80
C TRP A 199 -15.02 25.13 13.19
N ASP A 200 -15.39 25.89 14.20
CA ASP A 200 -15.16 25.60 15.63
C ASP A 200 -16.44 25.05 16.27
N ASN A 201 -17.07 24.09 15.60
CA ASN A 201 -18.40 23.61 15.99
C ASN A 201 -18.32 22.13 16.35
N ASP A 202 -18.60 21.83 17.60
CA ASP A 202 -18.60 20.52 18.24
C ASP A 202 -18.87 19.30 17.31
N ALA A 203 -17.79 18.55 16.98
CA ALA A 203 -17.68 17.08 16.88
C ALA A 203 -16.81 16.60 15.69
N GLN A 204 -15.56 17.08 15.55
CA GLN A 204 -14.60 16.63 14.53
C GLN A 204 -13.57 15.61 15.04
N VAL A 205 -13.49 14.42 14.44
CA VAL A 205 -12.61 13.32 14.93
C VAL A 205 -11.99 12.49 13.81
N ASP A 206 -11.09 11.58 14.19
CA ASP A 206 -10.42 10.59 13.32
C ASP A 206 -9.72 11.19 12.09
N PRO A 207 -8.84 12.22 12.26
CA PRO A 207 -8.19 12.82 11.12
C PRO A 207 -7.12 11.93 10.50
N VAL A 208 -7.03 11.97 9.18
CA VAL A 208 -5.95 11.37 8.40
C VAL A 208 -5.35 12.39 7.45
N VAL A 209 -4.02 12.35 7.31
CA VAL A 209 -3.27 13.23 6.41
C VAL A 209 -2.41 12.41 5.45
N ALA A 210 -2.22 12.92 4.24
CA ALA A 210 -1.28 12.36 3.28
C ALA A 210 -0.68 13.48 2.43
N GLN A 211 0.57 13.32 1.97
CA GLN A 211 1.29 14.34 1.21
C GLN A 211 1.60 13.89 -0.22
N ALA A 212 1.17 14.70 -1.19
CA ALA A 212 1.49 14.57 -2.60
C ALA A 212 2.89 15.12 -2.93
N SER A 213 3.46 14.69 -4.06
CA SER A 213 4.80 14.98 -4.55
C SER A 213 5.07 16.48 -4.77
N ASP A 214 4.03 17.25 -5.05
CA ASP A 214 4.05 18.71 -5.17
C ASP A 214 4.09 19.44 -3.81
N GLY A 215 4.03 18.68 -2.70
CA GLY A 215 4.05 19.18 -1.34
C GLY A 215 2.66 19.38 -0.74
N THR A 216 1.59 19.25 -1.53
CA THR A 216 0.20 19.39 -1.05
C THR A 216 -0.11 18.30 -0.04
N ILE A 217 -0.56 18.70 1.14
CA ILE A 217 -1.11 17.82 2.16
C ILE A 217 -2.63 17.87 2.04
N LEU A 218 -3.27 16.73 1.81
CA LEU A 218 -4.72 16.59 1.99
C LEU A 218 -4.96 16.03 3.39
N ALA A 219 -5.83 16.71 4.14
CA ALA A 219 -6.39 16.20 5.39
C ALA A 219 -7.85 15.78 5.17
N ALA A 220 -8.26 14.69 5.80
CA ALA A 220 -9.64 14.24 5.88
C ALA A 220 -10.00 13.98 7.34
N PHE A 221 -11.22 14.29 7.75
CA PHE A 221 -11.72 14.09 9.12
C PHE A 221 -13.23 13.83 9.10
N VAL A 222 -13.72 13.29 10.21
CA VAL A 222 -15.15 13.07 10.47
C VAL A 222 -15.71 14.30 11.17
N ASP A 223 -16.85 14.84 10.75
CA ASP A 223 -17.57 15.96 11.40
C ASP A 223 -19.02 15.53 11.66
N PHE A 224 -19.44 15.55 12.93
CA PHE A 224 -20.82 15.23 13.35
C PHE A 224 -21.69 16.47 13.67
N SER A 225 -21.17 17.69 13.53
CA SER A 225 -21.82 18.94 13.96
C SER A 225 -23.02 19.35 13.07
N GLY A 226 -23.10 18.85 11.84
CA GLY A 226 -24.23 19.08 10.92
C GLY A 226 -24.34 20.49 10.30
N THR A 227 -23.34 21.37 10.45
CA THR A 227 -23.29 22.70 9.81
C THR A 227 -22.29 22.78 8.64
N GLY A 228 -22.50 23.69 7.68
CA GLY A 228 -21.81 23.68 6.36
C GLY A 228 -22.75 23.52 5.15
N GLY A 229 -24.06 23.47 5.38
CA GLY A 229 -25.08 23.39 4.33
C GLY A 229 -25.42 21.99 3.83
N VAL A 230 -24.93 20.94 4.50
CA VAL A 230 -25.34 19.56 4.21
C VAL A 230 -25.55 18.78 5.50
N GLY A 231 -26.58 19.15 6.25
CA GLY A 231 -27.12 18.31 7.32
C GLY A 231 -28.06 17.27 6.72
N ASN A 232 -27.68 15.99 6.82
CA ASN A 232 -28.50 14.79 7.07
C ASN A 232 -27.80 13.46 6.65
N GLY A 233 -26.46 13.36 6.76
CA GLY A 233 -25.74 12.09 6.54
C GLY A 233 -24.38 12.14 5.79
N LEU A 234 -23.74 13.31 5.67
CA LEU A 234 -22.32 13.40 5.30
C LEU A 234 -21.48 13.73 6.54
N ASN A 235 -20.55 12.85 6.88
CA ASN A 235 -19.62 13.09 7.98
C ASN A 235 -18.18 13.33 7.49
N LEU A 236 -17.83 13.11 6.22
CA LEU A 236 -16.44 13.24 5.75
C LEU A 236 -16.13 14.57 5.06
N TRP A 237 -15.18 15.29 5.66
CA TRP A 237 -14.71 16.60 5.23
C TRP A 237 -13.20 16.61 5.03
N GLY A 238 -12.72 17.54 4.22
CA GLY A 238 -11.32 17.69 3.94
C GLY A 238 -10.87 19.11 3.75
N ARG A 239 -9.55 19.31 3.82
CA ARG A 239 -8.89 20.60 3.63
C ARG A 239 -7.47 20.38 3.14
N ARG A 240 -6.98 21.25 2.25
CA ARG A 240 -5.60 21.19 1.76
C ARG A 240 -4.70 22.15 2.52
N PHE A 241 -3.46 21.72 2.67
CA PHE A 241 -2.36 22.48 3.24
C PHE A 241 -1.12 22.37 2.34
N ASP A 242 -0.22 23.34 2.42
CA ASP A 242 1.10 23.23 1.81
C ASP A 242 2.04 22.37 2.66
N ALA A 243 3.26 22.13 2.18
CA ALA A 243 4.25 21.31 2.87
C ALA A 243 4.74 21.89 4.21
N ALA A 244 4.45 23.17 4.50
CA ALA A 244 4.75 23.82 5.77
C ALA A 244 3.55 23.81 6.74
N GLY A 245 2.39 23.32 6.30
CA GLY A 245 1.16 23.28 7.09
C GLY A 245 0.31 24.55 6.97
N ASN A 246 0.60 25.46 6.02
CA ASN A 246 -0.30 26.59 5.78
C ASN A 246 -1.52 26.11 4.99
N ALA A 247 -2.71 26.53 5.40
CA ALA A 247 -3.93 26.19 4.68
C ALA A 247 -3.92 26.76 3.25
N LEU A 248 -4.19 25.89 2.27
CA LEU A 248 -4.39 26.27 0.87
C LEU A 248 -5.85 26.62 0.59
N ASP A 249 -6.77 26.08 1.38
CA ASP A 249 -8.20 26.36 1.31
C ASP A 249 -8.65 27.30 2.44
N ALA A 250 -9.53 28.25 2.12
CA ALA A 250 -10.09 29.18 3.08
C ALA A 250 -10.92 28.46 4.16
N THR A 251 -11.68 27.43 3.76
CA THR A 251 -12.49 26.58 4.64
C THR A 251 -12.35 25.11 4.21
N GLU A 252 -12.84 24.19 5.02
CA GLU A 252 -13.04 22.80 4.63
C GLU A 252 -14.07 22.62 3.50
N PHE A 253 -14.02 21.45 2.85
CA PHE A 253 -14.89 21.05 1.75
C PHE A 253 -15.35 19.59 1.88
N ALA A 254 -16.51 19.29 1.29
CA ALA A 254 -17.07 17.94 1.28
C ALA A 254 -16.21 16.96 0.46
N LEU A 255 -15.82 15.83 1.07
CA LEU A 255 -15.09 14.76 0.40
C LEU A 255 -16.03 13.76 -0.30
N LEU A 256 -17.35 13.92 -0.25
CA LEU A 256 -18.27 13.03 -0.98
C LEU A 256 -19.28 13.87 -1.76
N PRO A 257 -19.79 13.38 -2.91
CA PRO A 257 -20.76 14.11 -3.71
C PRO A 257 -22.20 13.94 -3.20
N TYR A 258 -22.41 13.20 -2.10
CA TYR A 258 -23.69 12.88 -1.49
C TYR A 258 -23.59 12.99 0.03
N ALA A 259 -24.75 13.04 0.69
CA ALA A 259 -24.86 13.21 2.12
C ALA A 259 -25.82 12.23 2.78
N ASP A 260 -25.85 10.99 2.27
CA ASP A 260 -26.58 9.89 2.88
C ASP A 260 -25.56 8.91 3.48
N GLY A 261 -25.83 8.42 4.68
CA GLY A 261 -25.01 7.43 5.37
C GLY A 261 -24.39 7.92 6.67
N ASP A 262 -23.48 7.10 7.20
CA ASP A 262 -22.74 7.37 8.44
C ASP A 262 -21.28 7.06 8.16
N GLN A 263 -20.59 8.01 7.53
CA GLN A 263 -19.21 7.78 7.09
C GLN A 263 -18.23 7.95 8.24
N ARG A 264 -17.35 6.96 8.42
CA ARG A 264 -16.41 6.92 9.55
C ARG A 264 -15.06 6.33 9.14
N GLU A 265 -14.10 6.44 10.06
CA GLU A 265 -12.76 5.85 9.97
C GLU A 265 -12.04 6.10 8.64
N PRO A 266 -11.87 7.37 8.22
CA PRO A 266 -11.14 7.66 6.99
C PRO A 266 -9.69 7.18 7.10
N ARG A 267 -9.18 6.59 6.03
CA ARG A 267 -7.77 6.25 5.84
C ARG A 267 -7.34 6.64 4.45
N MET A 268 -6.13 7.18 4.33
CA MET A 268 -5.67 7.78 3.09
C MET A 268 -4.22 7.44 2.82
N VAL A 269 -3.91 7.23 1.54
CA VAL A 269 -2.54 7.06 1.04
C VAL A 269 -2.38 7.86 -0.27
N VAL A 270 -1.15 8.27 -0.58
CA VAL A 270 -0.80 8.75 -1.92
C VAL A 270 -0.22 7.61 -2.73
N ASP A 271 -0.78 7.38 -3.92
CA ASP A 271 -0.29 6.35 -4.83
C ASP A 271 0.86 6.85 -5.71
N GLY A 272 1.51 5.94 -6.44
CA GLY A 272 2.67 6.27 -7.29
C GLY A 272 2.42 7.20 -8.47
N LEU A 273 1.16 7.54 -8.75
CA LEU A 273 0.76 8.51 -9.77
C LEU A 273 0.41 9.87 -9.16
N ASP A 274 0.74 10.07 -7.88
CA ASP A 274 0.52 11.27 -7.11
C ASP A 274 -0.97 11.58 -6.86
N ARG A 275 -1.74 10.54 -6.55
CA ARG A 275 -3.18 10.62 -6.33
C ARG A 275 -3.52 10.16 -4.92
N PHE A 276 -4.47 10.81 -4.28
CA PHE A 276 -4.99 10.38 -2.99
C PHE A 276 -5.99 9.23 -3.19
N VAL A 277 -5.84 8.16 -2.42
CA VAL A 277 -6.80 7.07 -2.30
C VAL A 277 -7.36 7.11 -0.88
N LEU A 278 -8.62 7.51 -0.75
CA LEU A 278 -9.35 7.60 0.51
C LEU A 278 -10.27 6.38 0.63
N VAL A 279 -10.13 5.61 1.70
CA VAL A 279 -11.08 4.57 2.10
C VAL A 279 -11.77 4.96 3.40
N TYR A 280 -13.01 4.53 3.56
CA TYR A 280 -13.85 4.83 4.72
C TYR A 280 -14.94 3.77 4.86
N GLN A 281 -15.58 3.69 6.01
CA GLN A 281 -16.77 2.87 6.20
C GLN A 281 -18.04 3.72 6.10
N ASP A 282 -19.15 3.14 5.63
CA ASP A 282 -20.43 3.84 5.45
C ASP A 282 -21.63 2.90 5.68
N ALA A 283 -22.51 3.25 6.63
CA ALA A 283 -23.71 2.48 6.97
C ALA A 283 -24.79 2.42 5.87
N ALA A 284 -24.75 3.33 4.88
CA ALA A 284 -25.68 3.31 3.75
C ALA A 284 -25.06 2.69 2.48
N GLY A 285 -23.81 2.21 2.53
CA GLY A 285 -23.07 1.81 1.33
C GLY A 285 -23.51 0.51 0.68
N ASP A 286 -24.28 -0.36 1.38
CA ASP A 286 -24.73 -1.63 0.82
C ASP A 286 -26.18 -2.06 1.13
N GLY A 287 -26.91 -1.29 1.94
CA GLY A 287 -28.30 -1.58 2.32
C GLY A 287 -28.48 -2.64 3.41
N SER A 288 -27.40 -3.07 4.08
CA SER A 288 -27.43 -3.96 5.24
C SER A 288 -26.72 -3.35 6.45
N GLY A 289 -25.39 -3.43 6.49
CA GLY A 289 -24.55 -2.98 7.60
C GLY A 289 -23.57 -1.90 7.15
N GLN A 290 -22.43 -1.79 7.82
CA GLN A 290 -21.33 -0.93 7.39
C GLN A 290 -20.68 -1.50 6.11
N ALA A 291 -20.49 -0.67 5.09
CA ALA A 291 -19.74 -1.04 3.89
C ALA A 291 -18.38 -0.33 3.83
N VAL A 292 -17.38 -0.96 3.23
CA VAL A 292 -16.10 -0.32 2.92
C VAL A 292 -16.20 0.38 1.58
N MET A 293 -15.95 1.67 1.58
CA MET A 293 -16.05 2.56 0.43
C MET A 293 -14.68 3.15 0.08
N CYS A 294 -14.54 3.61 -1.16
CA CYS A 294 -13.33 4.26 -1.64
C CYS A 294 -13.65 5.43 -2.57
N ARG A 295 -12.88 6.51 -2.46
CA ARG A 295 -12.85 7.62 -3.42
C ARG A 295 -11.41 8.02 -3.70
N ARG A 296 -11.14 8.46 -4.93
CA ARG A 296 -9.82 8.89 -5.36
C ARG A 296 -9.80 10.36 -5.75
N TYR A 297 -8.65 10.99 -5.61
CA TYR A 297 -8.43 12.39 -5.96
C TYR A 297 -7.07 12.60 -6.64
N THR A 298 -6.96 13.64 -7.45
CA THR A 298 -5.66 14.15 -7.93
C THR A 298 -4.85 14.76 -6.78
N SER A 299 -3.57 15.07 -6.99
CA SER A 299 -2.75 15.83 -6.04
C SER A 299 -3.35 17.19 -5.65
N ALA A 300 -4.16 17.78 -6.54
CA ALA A 300 -4.90 19.02 -6.27
C ALA A 300 -6.22 18.80 -5.49
N ALA A 301 -6.48 17.58 -5.00
CA ALA A 301 -7.73 17.13 -4.38
C ALA A 301 -8.98 17.21 -5.29
N ALA A 302 -8.81 17.15 -6.62
CA ALA A 302 -9.94 17.04 -7.53
C ALA A 302 -10.42 15.58 -7.64
N PRO A 303 -11.72 15.27 -7.54
CA PRO A 303 -12.21 13.90 -7.51
C PRO A 303 -12.00 13.16 -8.83
N LEU A 304 -11.49 11.92 -8.75
CA LEU A 304 -11.26 11.01 -9.87
C LEU A 304 -12.42 10.00 -9.98
N GLY A 305 -13.60 10.52 -10.30
CA GLY A 305 -14.85 9.76 -10.42
C GLY A 305 -15.73 9.78 -9.17
N LEU A 306 -16.75 8.93 -9.19
CA LEU A 306 -17.66 8.72 -8.07
C LEU A 306 -17.05 7.77 -7.03
N PRO A 307 -17.47 7.85 -5.75
CA PRO A 307 -17.17 6.81 -4.78
C PRO A 307 -17.65 5.44 -5.25
N PHE A 308 -16.94 4.39 -4.84
CA PHE A 308 -17.31 3.01 -5.16
C PHE A 308 -17.12 2.10 -3.95
N ARG A 309 -17.90 1.02 -3.89
CA ARG A 309 -17.81 0.02 -2.82
C ARG A 309 -16.64 -0.92 -3.03
N VAL A 310 -15.82 -1.08 -2.00
CA VAL A 310 -14.66 -1.98 -1.96
C VAL A 310 -15.09 -3.41 -1.65
N ASN A 311 -15.96 -3.62 -0.66
CA ASN A 311 -16.49 -4.95 -0.36
C ASN A 311 -17.51 -5.40 -1.43
N THR A 312 -17.50 -6.69 -1.74
CA THR A 312 -18.56 -7.39 -2.45
C THR A 312 -19.53 -8.09 -1.50
N THR A 313 -19.04 -8.56 -0.35
CA THR A 313 -19.86 -9.15 0.71
C THR A 313 -20.67 -8.06 1.39
N THR A 314 -21.99 -8.26 1.53
CA THR A 314 -22.92 -7.27 2.12
C THR A 314 -23.61 -7.78 3.38
N ALA A 315 -23.28 -8.99 3.84
CA ALA A 315 -23.89 -9.54 5.04
C ALA A 315 -23.18 -8.98 6.28
N SER A 316 -23.95 -8.46 7.24
CA SER A 316 -23.42 -7.83 8.47
C SER A 316 -22.43 -6.69 8.15
N ASP A 317 -21.50 -6.40 9.06
CA ASP A 317 -20.64 -5.22 9.02
C ASP A 317 -19.26 -5.49 8.40
N GLN A 318 -18.81 -4.55 7.58
CA GLN A 318 -17.47 -4.44 7.04
C GLN A 318 -16.87 -3.10 7.51
N VAL A 319 -15.93 -3.18 8.46
CA VAL A 319 -15.46 -2.03 9.26
C VAL A 319 -13.94 -1.96 9.33
N GLU A 320 -13.43 -0.85 9.88
CA GLU A 320 -12.01 -0.62 10.13
C GLU A 320 -11.13 -0.75 8.87
N PRO A 321 -11.46 -0.08 7.75
CA PRO A 321 -10.69 -0.24 6.53
C PRO A 321 -9.28 0.34 6.69
N ARG A 322 -8.32 -0.22 5.96
CA ARG A 322 -6.98 0.35 5.77
C ARG A 322 -6.58 0.25 4.32
N VAL A 323 -5.71 1.15 3.86
CA VAL A 323 -5.25 1.19 2.47
C VAL A 323 -3.73 1.39 2.38
N ALA A 324 -3.11 0.74 1.42
CA ALA A 324 -1.73 1.03 0.99
C ALA A 324 -1.63 0.95 -0.54
N ALA A 325 -0.75 1.75 -1.12
CA ALA A 325 -0.59 1.89 -2.57
C ALA A 325 0.84 1.61 -3.03
N THR A 326 0.99 1.27 -4.31
CA THR A 326 2.28 1.05 -4.96
C THR A 326 2.65 2.22 -5.89
N ALA A 327 3.89 2.19 -6.38
CA ALA A 327 4.45 3.15 -7.32
C ALA A 327 3.78 3.11 -8.72
N ASP A 328 3.01 2.08 -9.08
CA ASP A 328 2.24 2.09 -10.34
C ASP A 328 0.81 2.60 -10.19
N GLY A 329 0.41 3.01 -8.99
CA GLY A 329 -0.94 3.48 -8.71
C GLY A 329 -1.91 2.38 -8.27
N SER A 330 -1.53 1.10 -8.33
CA SER A 330 -2.33 0.02 -7.74
C SER A 330 -2.35 0.13 -6.22
N PHE A 331 -3.43 -0.36 -5.61
CA PHE A 331 -3.61 -0.31 -4.17
C PHE A 331 -4.31 -1.55 -3.64
N ALA A 332 -4.17 -1.75 -2.33
CA ALA A 332 -4.75 -2.85 -1.59
C ALA A 332 -5.52 -2.28 -0.40
N VAL A 333 -6.69 -2.86 -0.12
CA VAL A 333 -7.55 -2.45 0.98
C VAL A 333 -7.82 -3.66 1.87
N THR A 334 -7.59 -3.53 3.18
CA THR A 334 -7.98 -4.52 4.18
C THR A 334 -9.10 -3.98 5.06
N TRP A 335 -9.91 -4.86 5.64
CA TRP A 335 -10.96 -4.51 6.59
C TRP A 335 -11.31 -5.71 7.48
N THR A 336 -12.02 -5.44 8.57
CA THR A 336 -12.63 -6.47 9.42
C THR A 336 -14.04 -6.80 8.91
N ASP A 337 -14.29 -8.08 8.63
CA ASP A 337 -15.56 -8.59 8.11
C ASP A 337 -16.28 -9.45 9.17
N TRP A 338 -17.51 -9.08 9.50
CA TRP A 338 -18.37 -9.76 10.47
C TRP A 338 -19.40 -10.71 9.84
N SER A 339 -19.35 -10.91 8.52
CA SER A 339 -20.37 -11.64 7.75
C SER A 339 -20.62 -13.10 8.15
N GLN A 340 -19.70 -13.73 8.90
CA GLN A 340 -19.80 -15.13 9.34
C GLN A 340 -19.98 -15.28 10.86
N GLY A 341 -20.27 -14.20 11.59
CA GLY A 341 -20.46 -14.22 13.05
C GLY A 341 -19.16 -14.33 13.88
N THR A 342 -18.02 -14.58 13.24
CA THR A 342 -16.67 -14.45 13.81
C THR A 342 -15.88 -13.50 12.93
N PRO A 343 -15.23 -12.46 13.50
CA PRO A 343 -14.56 -11.46 12.69
C PRO A 343 -13.32 -12.05 12.01
N ARG A 344 -13.13 -11.67 10.75
CA ARG A 344 -11.98 -12.03 9.93
C ARG A 344 -11.42 -10.80 9.22
N ILE A 345 -10.14 -10.79 8.96
CA ILE A 345 -9.52 -9.79 8.11
C ILE A 345 -9.69 -10.21 6.66
N VAL A 346 -10.21 -9.31 5.84
CA VAL A 346 -10.37 -9.50 4.41
C VAL A 346 -9.53 -8.47 3.67
N LEU A 347 -9.06 -8.85 2.50
CA LEU A 347 -8.22 -8.05 1.62
C LEU A 347 -8.78 -8.05 0.20
N ARG A 348 -8.70 -6.91 -0.49
CA ARG A 348 -8.95 -6.81 -1.93
C ARG A 348 -7.97 -5.87 -2.61
N ARG A 349 -7.58 -6.19 -3.85
CA ARG A 349 -6.65 -5.42 -4.67
C ARG A 349 -7.33 -4.72 -5.82
N PHE A 350 -6.78 -3.57 -6.18
CA PHE A 350 -7.26 -2.72 -7.26
C PHE A 350 -6.07 -2.21 -8.08
N ASP A 351 -6.31 -2.02 -9.37
CA ASP A 351 -5.35 -1.39 -10.26
C ASP A 351 -5.35 0.14 -10.09
N ALA A 352 -4.50 0.81 -10.86
CA ALA A 352 -4.42 2.26 -10.86
C ALA A 352 -5.70 2.97 -11.35
N ASN A 353 -6.67 2.28 -11.91
CA ASN A 353 -7.96 2.83 -12.34
C ASN A 353 -9.11 2.43 -11.41
N ALA A 354 -8.81 1.80 -10.27
CA ALA A 354 -9.77 1.23 -9.33
C ALA A 354 -10.61 0.08 -9.89
N ALA A 355 -10.14 -0.59 -10.96
CA ALA A 355 -10.66 -1.89 -11.34
C ALA A 355 -10.11 -2.95 -10.38
N ALA A 356 -10.98 -3.84 -9.91
CA ALA A 356 -10.58 -4.89 -8.99
C ALA A 356 -9.65 -5.90 -9.67
N LEU A 357 -8.48 -6.10 -9.09
CA LEU A 357 -7.50 -7.12 -9.49
C LEU A 357 -7.74 -8.47 -8.80
N SER A 358 -8.59 -8.48 -7.77
CA SER A 358 -8.95 -9.69 -7.03
C SER A 358 -10.41 -9.68 -6.58
N GLY A 359 -10.91 -10.85 -6.21
CA GLY A 359 -12.02 -10.98 -5.28
C GLY A 359 -11.60 -10.63 -3.84
N GLU A 360 -12.51 -10.83 -2.90
CA GLU A 360 -12.21 -10.78 -1.46
C GLU A 360 -11.39 -12.00 -1.03
N ILE A 361 -10.34 -11.75 -0.27
CA ILE A 361 -9.40 -12.76 0.19
C ILE A 361 -9.33 -12.70 1.70
N VAL A 362 -9.65 -13.80 2.37
CA VAL A 362 -9.50 -13.90 3.82
C VAL A 362 -8.01 -13.96 4.16
N VAL A 363 -7.60 -13.12 5.13
CA VAL A 363 -6.20 -13.00 5.53
C VAL A 363 -5.84 -13.98 6.63
N ASN A 364 -6.62 -14.02 7.71
CA ASN A 364 -6.41 -14.96 8.80
C ASN A 364 -7.09 -16.31 8.46
N GLU A 365 -6.29 -17.35 8.23
CA GLU A 365 -6.84 -18.68 7.90
C GLU A 365 -6.84 -19.64 9.09
N ASN A 366 -5.84 -19.54 9.97
CA ASN A 366 -5.67 -20.48 11.09
C ASN A 366 -5.73 -19.79 12.45
N VAL A 367 -6.17 -18.54 12.49
CA VAL A 367 -6.39 -17.78 13.72
C VAL A 367 -7.81 -17.21 13.70
N ALA A 368 -8.55 -17.47 14.77
CA ALA A 368 -9.93 -17.01 14.90
C ALA A 368 -9.98 -15.58 15.45
N PHE A 369 -11.14 -14.94 15.32
CA PHE A 369 -11.43 -13.62 15.89
C PHE A 369 -10.37 -12.55 15.56
N ALA A 370 -10.15 -12.31 14.26
CA ALA A 370 -9.16 -11.34 13.81
C ALA A 370 -9.79 -9.97 13.52
N THR A 371 -9.20 -8.90 14.06
CA THR A 371 -9.70 -7.52 13.99
C THR A 371 -8.55 -6.52 13.78
N ARG A 372 -8.86 -5.25 13.48
CA ARG A 372 -7.89 -4.14 13.46
C ARG A 372 -6.66 -4.37 12.59
N SER A 373 -6.90 -4.72 11.33
CA SER A 373 -5.78 -4.91 10.40
C SER A 373 -5.02 -3.61 10.13
N HIS A 374 -3.72 -3.70 9.88
CA HIS A 374 -2.90 -2.68 9.22
C HIS A 374 -2.05 -3.34 8.12
N LEU A 375 -1.66 -2.57 7.11
CA LEU A 375 -0.92 -3.11 5.98
C LEU A 375 0.24 -2.23 5.55
N ALA A 376 1.33 -2.89 5.15
CA ALA A 376 2.48 -2.26 4.54
C ALA A 376 2.78 -2.92 3.19
N LEU A 377 2.70 -2.12 2.12
CA LEU A 377 2.86 -2.57 0.74
C LEU A 377 4.19 -2.05 0.17
N ALA A 378 4.94 -2.93 -0.49
CA ALA A 378 6.18 -2.55 -1.16
C ALA A 378 5.86 -1.60 -2.34
N PRO A 379 6.63 -0.51 -2.55
CA PRO A 379 6.38 0.42 -3.65
C PRO A 379 6.42 -0.24 -5.04
N ASP A 380 7.21 -1.29 -5.23
CA ASP A 380 7.26 -2.05 -6.48
C ASP A 380 6.12 -3.07 -6.61
N GLY A 381 5.27 -3.20 -5.60
CA GLY A 381 4.24 -4.22 -5.51
C GLY A 381 4.81 -5.64 -5.44
N SER A 382 6.01 -5.85 -4.90
CA SER A 382 6.60 -7.20 -4.76
C SER A 382 6.10 -7.95 -3.52
N ALA A 383 5.78 -7.23 -2.45
CA ALA A 383 5.39 -7.80 -1.17
C ALA A 383 4.36 -6.93 -0.47
N LEU A 384 3.40 -7.59 0.17
CA LEU A 384 2.43 -6.99 1.08
C LEU A 384 2.55 -7.69 2.43
N CYS A 385 2.58 -6.93 3.52
CA CYS A 385 2.42 -7.45 4.88
C CYS A 385 1.10 -6.93 5.44
N VAL A 386 0.31 -7.81 6.03
CA VAL A 386 -0.91 -7.45 6.77
C VAL A 386 -0.69 -7.88 8.22
N ALA A 387 -0.72 -6.93 9.15
CA ALA A 387 -0.74 -7.16 10.59
C ALA A 387 -2.19 -7.10 11.09
N TYR A 388 -2.53 -7.84 12.15
CA TYR A 388 -3.86 -7.82 12.76
C TYR A 388 -3.83 -8.36 14.19
N ASP A 389 -4.79 -7.92 15.00
CA ASP A 389 -5.06 -8.46 16.33
C ASP A 389 -5.86 -9.76 16.17
N ALA A 390 -5.55 -10.80 16.94
CA ALA A 390 -6.34 -12.02 16.93
C ALA A 390 -6.44 -12.68 18.30
N GLN A 391 -7.62 -13.22 18.63
CA GLN A 391 -7.86 -13.80 19.95
C GLN A 391 -7.38 -15.25 20.06
N GLY A 392 -6.62 -15.53 21.12
CA GLY A 392 -6.38 -16.86 21.67
C GLY A 392 -6.80 -16.90 23.15
N ASP A 393 -5.99 -17.52 24.01
CA ASP A 393 -6.15 -17.40 25.47
C ASP A 393 -5.89 -15.96 25.96
N LEU A 394 -5.02 -15.24 25.24
CA LEU A 394 -4.86 -13.80 25.25
C LEU A 394 -4.94 -13.31 23.80
N THR A 395 -5.28 -12.04 23.59
CA THR A 395 -5.18 -11.43 22.27
C THR A 395 -3.71 -11.23 21.91
N ASP A 396 -3.35 -11.57 20.67
CA ASP A 396 -1.99 -11.47 20.16
C ASP A 396 -1.96 -10.74 18.81
N VAL A 397 -0.79 -10.20 18.49
CA VAL A 397 -0.55 -9.56 17.18
C VAL A 397 0.02 -10.58 16.22
N PHE A 398 -0.62 -10.73 15.08
CA PHE A 398 -0.18 -11.59 13.99
C PHE A 398 0.15 -10.78 12.74
N ALA A 399 0.97 -11.37 11.88
CA ALA A 399 1.24 -10.83 10.56
C ALA A 399 1.27 -11.95 9.50
N ARG A 400 0.78 -11.62 8.31
CA ARG A 400 0.86 -12.50 7.13
C ARG A 400 1.40 -11.74 5.95
N ARG A 401 2.34 -12.36 5.24
CA ARG A 401 2.91 -11.83 4.01
C ARG A 401 2.22 -12.41 2.79
N TYR A 402 2.11 -11.58 1.76
CA TYR A 402 1.62 -11.93 0.44
C TYR A 402 2.62 -11.54 -0.62
N ARG A 403 2.70 -12.36 -1.67
CA ARG A 403 3.28 -11.94 -2.94
C ARG A 403 2.26 -10.99 -3.54
N ALA A 404 2.66 -9.75 -3.75
CA ALA A 404 1.89 -8.90 -4.63
C ALA A 404 2.22 -9.34 -6.07
N ALA A 405 1.30 -10.12 -6.64
CA ALA A 405 1.39 -10.51 -8.03
C ALA A 405 1.08 -9.29 -8.89
N ASN A 406 2.05 -8.80 -9.64
CA ASN A 406 1.76 -7.81 -10.67
C ASN A 406 1.46 -8.58 -11.96
N ALA A 407 0.20 -8.53 -12.40
CA ALA A 407 -0.08 -8.73 -13.82
C ALA A 407 0.83 -7.78 -14.62
N PRO A 408 1.28 -8.13 -15.83
CA PRO A 408 2.01 -7.19 -16.66
C PRO A 408 1.27 -5.85 -16.76
N VAL A 409 1.92 -4.75 -16.37
CA VAL A 409 1.35 -3.41 -16.31
C VAL A 409 1.89 -2.58 -17.46
N GLU A 410 0.99 -1.99 -18.24
CA GLU A 410 1.34 -0.98 -19.23
C GLU A 410 1.52 0.39 -18.55
N TYR A 411 2.59 1.12 -18.85
CA TYR A 411 2.89 2.41 -18.22
C TYR A 411 3.57 3.39 -19.16
N GLY A 412 3.51 4.67 -18.80
CA GLY A 412 3.97 5.77 -19.64
C GLY A 412 3.09 5.98 -20.88
N ARG A 413 3.52 6.87 -21.77
CA ARG A 413 2.78 7.22 -22.99
C ARG A 413 3.68 7.05 -24.21
N GLY A 414 3.12 6.50 -25.28
CA GLY A 414 3.79 6.47 -26.58
C GLY A 414 3.99 7.86 -27.17
N LYS A 415 4.82 7.93 -28.21
CA LYS A 415 5.04 9.12 -29.02
C LYS A 415 4.14 9.05 -30.25
N THR A 416 3.37 10.10 -30.50
CA THR A 416 2.54 10.19 -31.71
C THR A 416 3.43 10.19 -32.96
N ASN A 417 3.14 9.31 -33.92
CA ASN A 417 3.93 9.15 -35.14
C ASN A 417 3.48 10.10 -36.27
N SER A 418 4.17 10.06 -37.40
CA SER A 418 3.92 10.92 -38.58
C SER A 418 2.55 10.75 -39.23
N GLN A 419 1.82 9.67 -38.93
CA GLN A 419 0.44 9.45 -39.38
C GLN A 419 -0.60 9.79 -38.29
N GLY A 420 -0.17 10.40 -37.18
CA GLY A 420 -1.06 10.82 -36.09
C GLY A 420 -1.43 9.71 -35.10
N CYS A 421 -0.87 8.51 -35.25
CA CYS A 421 -1.21 7.38 -34.39
C CYS A 421 -0.35 7.34 -33.14
N LEU A 422 -0.90 6.76 -32.08
CA LEU A 422 -0.23 6.59 -30.79
C LEU A 422 0.11 5.11 -30.61
N PRO A 423 1.36 4.69 -30.87
CA PRO A 423 1.80 3.32 -30.67
C PRO A 423 1.58 2.87 -29.23
N SER A 424 0.95 1.71 -29.07
CA SER A 424 0.66 1.12 -27.76
C SER A 424 1.25 -0.29 -27.67
N VAL A 425 1.96 -0.58 -26.59
CA VAL A 425 2.36 -1.93 -26.21
C VAL A 425 1.14 -2.70 -25.73
N GLY A 426 1.15 -4.00 -25.91
CA GLY A 426 0.19 -4.92 -25.30
C GLY A 426 0.89 -6.21 -24.88
N TYR A 427 0.15 -7.12 -24.25
CA TYR A 427 0.67 -8.43 -23.91
C TYR A 427 -0.37 -9.54 -23.96
N SER A 428 0.10 -10.79 -24.08
CA SER A 428 -0.71 -11.97 -23.83
C SER A 428 0.14 -13.14 -23.35
N GLY A 429 -0.49 -14.04 -22.60
CA GLY A 429 0.19 -15.16 -21.97
C GLY A 429 0.84 -14.79 -20.64
N THR A 430 1.78 -15.63 -20.23
CA THR A 430 2.22 -15.78 -18.85
C THR A 430 3.75 -15.67 -18.82
N PRO A 431 4.36 -14.63 -18.21
CA PRO A 431 5.80 -14.47 -18.19
C PRO A 431 6.45 -15.52 -17.28
N THR A 432 7.04 -16.58 -17.84
CA THR A 432 7.65 -17.67 -17.05
C THR A 432 8.83 -18.31 -17.80
N PRO A 433 9.93 -18.68 -17.11
CA PRO A 433 11.01 -19.48 -17.67
C PRO A 433 10.62 -20.94 -17.89
N THR A 434 9.62 -21.48 -17.18
CA THR A 434 9.31 -22.92 -17.16
C THR A 434 8.12 -23.28 -18.06
N GLY A 435 7.23 -22.34 -18.36
CA GLY A 435 6.12 -22.56 -19.27
C GLY A 435 6.58 -22.78 -20.72
N THR A 436 5.85 -23.61 -21.47
CA THR A 436 6.08 -23.83 -22.92
C THR A 436 5.28 -22.86 -23.80
N ALA A 437 4.24 -22.23 -23.25
CA ALA A 437 3.46 -21.22 -23.94
C ALA A 437 4.27 -19.91 -24.12
N PRO A 438 4.04 -19.17 -25.22
CA PRO A 438 4.68 -17.88 -25.42
C PRO A 438 4.12 -16.83 -24.45
N PHE A 439 4.98 -15.90 -24.05
CA PHE A 439 4.56 -14.64 -23.45
C PHE A 439 4.81 -13.55 -24.47
N TRP A 440 3.74 -13.14 -25.16
CA TRP A 440 3.83 -12.15 -26.21
C TRP A 440 3.86 -10.76 -25.61
N ILE A 441 4.88 -9.99 -25.96
CA ILE A 441 4.88 -8.53 -25.84
C ILE A 441 4.62 -8.00 -27.25
N THR A 442 3.53 -7.26 -27.42
CA THR A 442 3.08 -6.77 -28.72
C THR A 442 3.15 -5.25 -28.80
N ALA A 443 3.07 -4.70 -30.01
CA ALA A 443 2.71 -3.30 -30.23
C ALA A 443 1.70 -3.19 -31.36
N SER A 444 0.75 -2.27 -31.22
CA SER A 444 -0.24 -1.89 -32.22
C SER A 444 -0.15 -0.39 -32.50
N GLN A 445 -0.88 0.09 -33.51
CA GLN A 445 -0.87 1.50 -33.93
C GLN A 445 0.54 1.99 -34.35
N VAL A 446 1.39 1.07 -34.81
CA VAL A 446 2.70 1.40 -35.38
C VAL A 446 2.58 1.54 -36.90
N LEU A 447 3.50 2.29 -37.50
CA LEU A 447 3.52 2.44 -38.95
C LEU A 447 3.73 1.11 -39.66
N ASN A 448 2.97 0.86 -40.73
CA ASN A 448 3.13 -0.31 -41.60
C ASN A 448 4.52 -0.36 -42.29
N ASN A 449 5.01 -1.59 -42.50
CA ASN A 449 6.25 -1.92 -43.19
C ASN A 449 7.51 -1.19 -42.68
N LYS A 450 7.60 -0.97 -41.36
CA LYS A 450 8.75 -0.33 -40.70
C LYS A 450 9.57 -1.33 -39.90
N SER A 451 10.88 -1.10 -39.88
CA SER A 451 11.78 -1.83 -39.00
C SER A 451 11.68 -1.29 -37.58
N GLY A 452 11.57 -2.18 -36.61
CA GLY A 452 11.58 -1.87 -35.18
C GLY A 452 12.22 -2.97 -34.35
N PHE A 453 12.30 -2.76 -33.04
CA PHE A 453 12.83 -3.73 -32.09
C PHE A 453 12.29 -3.43 -30.68
N LEU A 454 12.23 -4.47 -29.85
CA LEU A 454 11.95 -4.34 -28.42
C LEU A 454 13.25 -4.02 -27.68
N ILE A 455 13.19 -3.07 -26.76
CA ILE A 455 14.19 -2.90 -25.70
C ILE A 455 13.62 -3.39 -24.38
N TYR A 456 14.47 -3.93 -23.51
CA TYR A 456 14.08 -4.32 -22.16
C TYR A 456 15.20 -4.11 -21.15
N GLY A 457 14.84 -3.86 -19.90
CA GLY A 457 15.75 -3.64 -18.78
C GLY A 457 15.10 -4.05 -17.46
N PHE A 458 15.82 -3.90 -16.35
CA PHE A 458 15.35 -4.31 -15.01
C PHE A 458 14.86 -3.14 -14.14
N ALA A 459 14.69 -1.97 -14.74
CA ALA A 459 14.12 -0.80 -14.09
C ALA A 459 13.32 0.02 -15.10
N SER A 460 12.23 0.63 -14.64
CA SER A 460 11.45 1.59 -15.41
C SER A 460 12.20 2.93 -15.51
N GLY A 461 12.00 3.65 -16.60
CA GLY A 461 12.60 4.96 -16.86
C GLY A 461 11.55 5.98 -17.30
N PHE A 462 11.91 7.27 -17.27
CA PHE A 462 11.06 8.37 -17.74
C PHE A 462 11.93 9.52 -18.29
N THR A 463 12.97 9.18 -19.05
CA THR A 463 13.93 10.18 -19.56
C THR A 463 13.49 10.71 -20.92
N PRO A 464 13.46 12.04 -21.16
CA PRO A 464 13.21 12.60 -22.49
C PRO A 464 14.15 11.99 -23.53
N PHE A 465 13.60 11.51 -24.63
CA PHE A 465 14.35 10.80 -25.66
C PHE A 465 13.70 10.96 -27.03
N GLN A 466 14.42 11.59 -27.96
CA GLN A 466 14.05 11.70 -29.37
C GLN A 466 12.61 12.19 -29.62
N GLY A 467 12.18 13.22 -28.90
CA GLY A 467 10.82 13.78 -29.01
C GLY A 467 9.72 12.96 -28.33
N GLY A 468 10.08 11.93 -27.56
CA GLY A 468 9.20 11.21 -26.64
C GLY A 468 9.91 10.90 -25.33
N SER A 469 9.56 9.78 -24.69
CA SER A 469 10.20 9.31 -23.47
C SER A 469 10.76 7.91 -23.65
N LEU A 470 12.01 7.73 -23.24
CA LEU A 470 12.58 6.40 -23.02
C LEU A 470 12.07 5.90 -21.67
N LEU A 471 11.23 4.88 -21.73
CA LEU A 471 10.48 4.36 -20.59
C LEU A 471 11.17 3.18 -19.90
N VAL A 472 12.32 2.73 -20.41
CA VAL A 472 13.16 1.69 -19.82
C VAL A 472 14.47 2.31 -19.37
N ALA A 473 14.82 2.18 -18.09
CA ALA A 473 16.06 2.74 -17.57
C ALA A 473 17.30 2.02 -18.14
N GLN A 474 18.40 2.75 -18.25
CA GLN A 474 19.68 2.16 -18.59
C GLN A 474 20.30 1.43 -17.38
N PRO A 475 21.05 0.33 -17.59
CA PRO A 475 21.31 -0.31 -18.88
C PRO A 475 20.12 -1.15 -19.36
N PHE A 476 19.78 -1.01 -20.65
CA PHE A 476 18.79 -1.85 -21.33
C PHE A 476 19.46 -2.72 -22.40
N ARG A 477 18.78 -3.80 -22.77
CA ARG A 477 19.14 -4.71 -23.85
C ARG A 477 18.17 -4.55 -25.00
N ARG A 478 18.63 -4.88 -26.20
CA ARG A 478 17.85 -4.82 -27.44
C ARG A 478 17.68 -6.22 -28.02
N VAL A 479 16.47 -6.54 -28.45
CA VAL A 479 16.20 -7.77 -29.22
C VAL A 479 16.41 -7.52 -30.72
N GLY A 480 16.44 -8.61 -31.50
CA GLY A 480 16.60 -8.55 -32.96
C GLY A 480 15.54 -7.68 -33.63
N ALA A 481 15.89 -7.06 -34.76
CA ALA A 481 14.97 -6.21 -35.51
C ALA A 481 13.83 -7.05 -36.12
N GLN A 482 12.64 -6.46 -36.16
CA GLN A 482 11.42 -7.00 -36.76
C GLN A 482 10.83 -6.00 -37.76
N ASN A 483 10.02 -6.50 -38.69
CA ASN A 483 9.21 -5.67 -39.59
C ASN A 483 7.78 -5.61 -39.05
N SER A 484 7.17 -4.43 -39.04
CA SER A 484 5.81 -4.24 -38.53
C SER A 484 4.70 -4.80 -39.42
N GLY A 485 5.00 -5.17 -40.67
CA GLY A 485 3.99 -5.66 -41.62
C GLY A 485 2.85 -4.66 -41.82
N GLY A 486 1.61 -5.15 -41.93
CA GLY A 486 0.43 -4.33 -42.18
C GLY A 486 0.13 -4.14 -43.68
N ASN A 487 -0.72 -3.16 -43.99
CA ASN A 487 -1.12 -2.83 -45.35
C ASN A 487 0.07 -2.41 -46.22
N PRO A 488 0.03 -2.56 -47.55
CA PRO A 488 1.05 -2.00 -48.43
C PRO A 488 1.09 -0.46 -48.34
N PRO A 489 2.21 0.19 -48.75
CA PRO A 489 2.31 1.65 -48.80
C PRO A 489 1.12 2.32 -49.53
N PRO A 490 0.70 3.54 -49.15
CA PRO A 490 1.42 4.51 -48.29
C PRO A 490 1.42 4.19 -46.79
N ASN A 491 2.15 4.99 -46.00
CA ASN A 491 2.25 4.75 -44.55
C ASN A 491 0.87 4.89 -43.89
N ASP A 492 0.49 3.91 -43.08
CA ASP A 492 -0.69 3.93 -42.21
C ASP A 492 -0.36 3.27 -40.86
N CYS A 493 -1.35 3.11 -39.98
CA CYS A 493 -1.17 2.59 -38.63
C CYS A 493 -1.55 1.11 -38.45
N SER A 494 -1.59 0.37 -39.55
CA SER A 494 -1.95 -1.05 -39.56
C SER A 494 -0.79 -1.98 -39.15
N GLY A 495 0.41 -1.43 -38.94
CA GLY A 495 1.56 -2.20 -38.51
C GLY A 495 1.41 -2.72 -37.07
N ALA A 496 2.09 -3.83 -36.78
CA ALA A 496 2.17 -4.41 -35.45
C ALA A 496 3.52 -5.11 -35.21
N PHE A 497 3.94 -5.19 -33.95
CA PHE A 497 5.08 -6.04 -33.53
C PHE A 497 4.64 -7.09 -32.52
N ALA A 498 5.38 -8.19 -32.44
CA ALA A 498 5.17 -9.25 -31.46
C ALA A 498 6.48 -9.98 -31.14
N TYR A 499 6.77 -10.16 -29.86
CA TYR A 499 7.96 -10.87 -29.39
C TYR A 499 7.62 -11.86 -28.29
N ASP A 500 8.00 -13.13 -28.46
CA ASP A 500 7.88 -14.14 -27.39
C ASP A 500 9.03 -13.96 -26.40
N PHE A 501 8.72 -13.32 -25.27
CA PHE A 501 9.70 -13.04 -24.23
C PHE A 501 10.04 -14.30 -23.42
N ASN A 502 9.16 -15.30 -23.34
CA ASN A 502 9.52 -16.56 -22.68
C ASN A 502 10.59 -17.32 -23.47
N ALA A 503 10.57 -17.25 -24.81
CA ALA A 503 11.66 -17.80 -25.61
C ALA A 503 13.00 -17.12 -25.31
N ARG A 504 12.99 -15.80 -25.05
CA ARG A 504 14.19 -15.06 -24.63
C ARG A 504 14.71 -15.55 -23.29
N VAL A 505 13.84 -15.72 -22.30
CA VAL A 505 14.20 -16.23 -20.98
C VAL A 505 14.78 -17.63 -21.10
N ARG A 506 14.09 -18.55 -21.79
CA ARG A 506 14.52 -19.94 -22.01
C ARG A 506 15.81 -20.07 -22.80
N SER A 507 16.17 -19.08 -23.61
CA SER A 507 17.42 -19.09 -24.38
C SER A 507 18.68 -19.05 -23.50
N GLY A 508 18.57 -18.59 -22.25
CA GLY A 508 19.71 -18.45 -21.34
C GLY A 508 20.72 -17.36 -21.75
N LEU A 509 20.46 -16.60 -22.82
CA LEU A 509 21.36 -15.55 -23.33
C LEU A 509 21.48 -14.35 -22.39
N ASP A 510 20.53 -14.18 -21.46
CA ASP A 510 20.54 -13.13 -20.46
C ASP A 510 20.40 -13.78 -19.06
N PRO A 511 21.51 -13.97 -18.34
CA PRO A 511 21.51 -14.69 -17.07
C PRO A 511 20.76 -13.93 -15.96
N ALA A 512 20.43 -12.66 -16.16
CA ALA A 512 19.65 -11.87 -15.20
C ALA A 512 18.13 -12.08 -15.35
N LEU A 513 17.65 -12.76 -16.40
CA LEU A 513 16.25 -13.16 -16.54
C LEU A 513 15.93 -14.40 -15.70
N VAL A 514 15.87 -14.21 -14.39
CA VAL A 514 15.55 -15.26 -13.41
C VAL A 514 14.13 -15.09 -12.85
N VAL A 515 13.57 -16.17 -12.28
CA VAL A 515 12.30 -16.11 -11.54
C VAL A 515 12.36 -15.01 -10.49
N GLY A 516 11.34 -14.14 -10.46
CA GLY A 516 11.26 -12.97 -9.57
C GLY A 516 11.88 -11.70 -10.14
N ALA A 517 12.60 -11.74 -11.26
CA ALA A 517 13.11 -10.55 -11.90
C ALA A 517 11.98 -9.70 -12.49
N THR A 518 11.92 -8.41 -12.12
CA THR A 518 11.04 -7.43 -12.73
C THR A 518 11.68 -6.84 -13.98
N VAL A 519 10.98 -6.90 -15.10
CA VAL A 519 11.41 -6.48 -16.43
C VAL A 519 10.51 -5.34 -16.91
N SER A 520 11.13 -4.32 -17.47
CA SER A 520 10.47 -3.24 -18.20
C SER A 520 10.83 -3.34 -19.68
N ALA A 521 9.85 -3.24 -20.59
CA ALA A 521 10.04 -3.41 -22.01
C ALA A 521 9.30 -2.33 -22.83
N GLN A 522 9.91 -1.83 -23.91
CA GLN A 522 9.34 -0.78 -24.77
C GLN A 522 9.68 -1.06 -26.24
N TRP A 523 8.76 -0.75 -27.16
CA TRP A 523 9.00 -0.84 -28.59
C TRP A 523 9.55 0.45 -29.17
N TYR A 524 10.52 0.27 -30.07
CA TYR A 524 11.11 1.32 -30.89
C TYR A 524 10.91 0.96 -32.37
N SER A 525 10.56 1.93 -33.20
CA SER A 525 10.47 1.75 -34.66
C SER A 525 10.88 2.97 -35.45
N ARG A 526 11.16 2.76 -36.75
CA ARG A 526 11.51 3.87 -37.65
C ARG A 526 10.27 4.65 -38.08
N ASP A 527 10.40 5.97 -38.09
CA ASP A 527 9.46 6.90 -38.68
C ASP A 527 10.21 8.09 -39.29
N LEU A 528 10.62 7.97 -40.56
CA LEU A 528 11.45 8.99 -41.21
C LEU A 528 10.77 10.36 -41.36
N GLN A 529 9.44 10.41 -41.22
CA GLN A 529 8.65 11.63 -41.29
C GLN A 529 8.17 12.09 -39.89
N ASP A 530 8.80 11.56 -38.84
CA ASP A 530 8.56 11.94 -37.45
C ASP A 530 8.50 13.46 -37.30
N PRO A 531 7.41 14.03 -36.77
CA PRO A 531 7.24 15.47 -36.60
C PRO A 531 8.32 16.12 -35.74
N ALA A 532 8.94 15.37 -34.82
CA ALA A 532 10.03 15.86 -33.98
C ALA A 532 11.41 15.82 -34.67
N GLY A 533 11.50 15.30 -35.90
CA GLY A 533 12.72 15.30 -36.71
C GLY A 533 13.77 14.25 -36.34
N PHE A 534 13.48 13.33 -35.41
CA PHE A 534 14.44 12.31 -34.98
C PHE A 534 14.39 11.04 -35.85
N GLY A 535 13.30 10.85 -36.59
CA GLY A 535 13.14 9.69 -37.47
C GLY A 535 12.59 8.46 -36.76
N THR A 536 11.94 8.61 -35.60
CA THR A 536 11.67 7.51 -34.65
C THR A 536 10.30 7.58 -34.02
N SER A 537 9.76 6.40 -33.75
CA SER A 537 8.47 6.16 -33.11
C SER A 537 8.67 5.28 -31.87
N LEU A 538 7.95 5.58 -30.78
CA LEU A 538 8.09 4.95 -29.47
C LEU A 538 6.71 4.55 -28.94
N SER A 539 6.57 3.32 -28.42
CA SER A 539 5.36 2.93 -27.67
C SER A 539 5.42 3.40 -26.21
N ASN A 540 4.31 3.28 -25.48
CA ASN A 540 4.36 3.13 -24.02
C ASN A 540 5.12 1.82 -23.65
N ALA A 541 5.35 1.56 -22.36
CA ALA A 541 6.14 0.42 -21.90
C ALA A 541 5.31 -0.59 -21.10
N LEU A 542 5.81 -1.82 -21.00
CA LEU A 542 5.22 -2.91 -20.23
C LEU A 542 6.18 -3.29 -19.09
N ARG A 543 5.67 -3.42 -17.86
CA ARG A 543 6.40 -3.90 -16.70
C ARG A 543 5.81 -5.22 -16.23
N PHE A 544 6.62 -6.25 -16.05
CA PHE A 544 6.17 -7.56 -15.59
C PHE A 544 7.24 -8.27 -14.78
N THR A 545 6.85 -9.27 -13.99
CA THR A 545 7.79 -10.10 -13.22
C THR A 545 7.80 -11.51 -13.78
N LEU A 546 8.97 -12.11 -13.96
CA LEU A 546 9.10 -13.50 -14.37
C LEU A 546 8.60 -14.43 -13.25
N CYS A 547 7.54 -15.17 -13.55
CA CYS A 547 6.95 -16.16 -12.67
C CYS A 547 7.82 -17.43 -12.57
N PRO A 548 7.60 -18.28 -11.56
CA PRO A 548 8.17 -19.63 -11.53
C PRO A 548 7.84 -20.48 -12.76
#